data_AF-A0A9E5YS19-F1
#
_entry.id   AF-A0A9E5YS19-F1
#
_cell.length_a   1.000
_cell.length_b   1.000
_cell.length_c   1.000
_cell.angle_alpha   90.00
_cell.angle_beta   90.00
_cell.angle_gamma   90.00
#
_symmetry.space_group_name_H-M   'P 1'
#
loop_
_entity.id
_entity.type
_entity.pdbx_description
1 polymer ?
#
loop_
_entity_poly.entity_id
_entity_poly.type
_entity_poly.pdbx_seq_one_letter_code
_entity_poly.pdbx_strand_id
1 'polypeptide(L)'
;MGLRILIIIYLLTNSILFSQDVIVPIKLAVTDFSIKKGYEDLSNAFSDRLEIELMRENKIRVISRSKIAIILEETKLQLSGLTEESLIESGKLLGIEYLVTGSIAYREFELMGTIIPKFTSIQSKLINVETGEIVGFATVDDYHYASSIGYCAEKIAKQYLILLGCIAPNEDINAIK
;
A
#
# COMPACT_ATOMS: atom_id res chain seq x y z
N MET A 1 56.17 -20.45 1.01
CA MET A 1 55.11 -20.17 0.01
C MET A 1 53.70 -20.45 0.55
N GLY A 2 53.48 -21.57 1.25
CA GLY A 2 52.16 -21.96 1.79
C GLY A 2 51.51 -20.98 2.78
N LEU A 3 52.28 -20.33 3.66
CA LEU A 3 51.71 -19.41 4.68
C LEU A 3 51.04 -18.16 4.06
N ARG A 4 51.60 -17.64 2.95
CA ARG A 4 51.02 -16.50 2.23
C ARG A 4 49.69 -16.86 1.57
N ILE A 5 49.58 -18.08 1.03
CA ILE A 5 48.35 -18.60 0.41
C ILE A 5 47.26 -18.77 1.47
N LEU A 6 47.60 -19.26 2.66
CA LEU A 6 46.65 -19.45 3.76
C LEU A 6 46.09 -18.14 4.30
N ILE A 7 46.93 -17.09 4.39
CA ILE A 7 46.50 -15.74 4.78
C ILE A 7 45.57 -15.12 3.72
N ILE A 8 45.88 -15.28 2.44
CA ILE A 8 45.03 -14.77 1.35
C ILE A 8 43.67 -15.48 1.33
N ILE A 9 43.63 -16.80 1.53
CA ILE A 9 42.37 -17.56 1.62
C ILE A 9 41.55 -17.08 2.82
N TYR A 10 42.18 -16.89 3.99
CA TYR A 10 41.50 -16.40 5.18
C TYR A 10 40.92 -14.97 4.99
N LEU A 11 41.64 -14.10 4.28
CA LEU A 11 41.15 -12.76 3.95
C LEU A 11 39.98 -12.81 2.95
N LEU A 12 40.04 -13.69 1.95
CA LEU A 12 38.99 -13.86 0.94
C LEU A 12 37.70 -14.48 1.53
N THR A 13 37.82 -15.39 2.51
CA THR A 13 36.64 -16.00 3.14
C THR A 13 35.90 -15.04 4.08
N ASN A 14 36.60 -14.10 4.72
CA ASN A 14 35.97 -13.07 5.56
C ASN A 14 35.10 -12.09 4.75
N SER A 15 35.46 -11.82 3.48
CA SER A 15 34.69 -10.92 2.61
C SER A 15 33.35 -11.49 2.17
N ILE A 16 33.20 -12.82 2.13
CA ILE A 16 31.98 -13.50 1.66
C ILE A 16 30.90 -13.54 2.77
N LEU A 17 31.31 -13.49 4.05
CA LEU A 17 30.41 -13.67 5.19
C LEU A 17 29.59 -12.42 5.58
N PHE A 18 29.85 -11.25 4.96
CA PHE A 18 29.18 -9.99 5.30
C PHE A 18 28.16 -9.48 4.27
N SER A 19 27.86 -10.23 3.21
CA SER A 19 26.77 -9.86 2.28
C SER A 19 25.43 -10.40 2.77
N GLN A 20 24.99 -9.99 3.97
CA GLN A 20 23.57 -10.09 4.32
C GLN A 20 22.90 -8.84 3.77
N ASP A 21 22.19 -8.96 2.66
CA ASP A 21 21.30 -7.91 2.18
C ASP A 21 20.25 -7.66 3.27
N VAL A 22 20.47 -6.61 4.08
CA VAL A 22 19.47 -6.14 5.04
C VAL A 22 18.31 -5.61 4.22
N ILE A 23 17.24 -6.41 4.11
CA ILE A 23 16.00 -5.99 3.47
C ILE A 23 15.38 -4.90 4.35
N VAL A 24 15.58 -3.65 3.97
CA VAL A 24 14.90 -2.51 4.58
C VAL A 24 13.48 -2.47 3.98
N PRO A 25 12.42 -2.64 4.80
CA PRO A 25 11.06 -2.66 4.27
C PRO A 25 10.64 -1.25 3.85
N ILE A 26 9.96 -1.16 2.71
CA ILE A 26 9.37 0.05 2.18
C ILE A 26 8.24 0.47 3.10
N LYS A 27 8.30 1.70 3.63
CA LYS A 27 7.25 2.26 4.49
C LYS A 27 6.17 2.88 3.63
N LEU A 28 4.95 2.34 3.71
CA LEU A 28 3.82 2.79 2.92
C LEU A 28 2.62 3.09 3.82
N ALA A 29 1.79 4.06 3.44
CA ALA A 29 0.51 4.33 4.09
C ALA A 29 -0.64 4.18 3.10
N VAL A 30 -1.81 3.76 3.59
CA VAL A 30 -3.06 3.73 2.84
C VAL A 30 -4.00 4.73 3.49
N THR A 31 -4.55 5.67 2.71
CA THR A 31 -5.60 6.58 3.22
C THR A 31 -6.96 5.95 3.08
N ASP A 32 -7.94 6.50 3.79
CA ASP A 32 -9.33 6.25 3.47
C ASP A 32 -9.59 6.65 2.02
N PHE A 33 -10.30 5.80 1.30
CA PHE A 33 -10.70 6.07 -0.06
C PHE A 33 -11.88 7.05 -0.05
N SER A 34 -11.82 8.06 -0.93
CA SER A 34 -12.90 9.02 -1.06
C SER A 34 -14.17 8.32 -1.56
N ILE A 35 -15.26 8.49 -0.83
CA ILE A 35 -16.59 7.94 -1.17
C ILE A 35 -17.66 8.98 -0.78
N LYS A 36 -18.85 8.87 -1.37
CA LYS A 36 -19.99 9.71 -0.95
C LYS A 36 -20.29 9.45 0.53
N LYS A 37 -20.63 10.54 1.23
CA LYS A 37 -21.00 10.54 2.65
C LYS A 37 -22.10 9.52 2.97
N GLY A 38 -21.94 8.79 4.08
CA GLY A 38 -22.84 7.73 4.53
C GLY A 38 -22.39 6.30 4.18
N TYR A 39 -21.25 6.17 3.49
CA TYR A 39 -20.64 4.88 3.13
C TYR A 39 -19.18 4.78 3.60
N GLU A 40 -18.82 5.51 4.66
CA GLU A 40 -17.47 5.55 5.22
C GLU A 40 -17.01 4.16 5.69
N ASP A 41 -17.92 3.34 6.25
CA ASP A 41 -17.62 1.96 6.65
C ASP A 41 -17.13 1.10 5.48
N LEU A 42 -17.66 1.37 4.27
CA LEU A 42 -17.25 0.67 3.06
C LEU A 42 -15.82 1.05 2.65
N SER A 43 -15.51 2.35 2.73
CA SER A 43 -14.17 2.88 2.49
C SER A 43 -13.17 2.33 3.51
N ASN A 44 -13.56 2.29 4.79
CA ASN A 44 -12.74 1.74 5.87
C ASN A 44 -12.43 0.27 5.66
N ALA A 45 -13.45 -0.53 5.39
CA ALA A 45 -13.29 -1.97 5.14
C ALA A 45 -12.41 -2.25 3.91
N PHE A 46 -12.54 -1.44 2.86
CA PHE A 46 -11.68 -1.55 1.69
C PHE A 46 -10.23 -1.19 2.01
N SER A 47 -10.01 -0.08 2.72
CA SER A 47 -8.67 0.41 3.09
C SER A 47 -7.97 -0.58 4.02
N ASP A 48 -8.66 -1.11 5.04
CA ASP A 48 -8.14 -2.17 5.92
C ASP A 48 -7.77 -3.42 5.13
N ARG A 49 -8.63 -3.83 4.19
CA ARG A 49 -8.35 -5.00 3.38
C ARG A 49 -7.12 -4.77 2.49
N LEU A 50 -6.98 -3.60 1.90
CA LEU A 50 -5.83 -3.24 1.08
C LEU A 50 -4.54 -3.21 1.89
N GLU A 51 -4.57 -2.66 3.10
CA GLU A 51 -3.43 -2.72 4.04
C GLU A 51 -3.01 -4.17 4.31
N ILE A 52 -3.97 -5.06 4.60
CA ILE A 52 -3.70 -6.48 4.84
C ILE A 52 -3.03 -7.13 3.62
N GLU A 53 -3.53 -6.86 2.41
CA GLU A 53 -2.96 -7.42 1.18
C GLU A 53 -1.54 -6.91 0.91
N LEU A 54 -1.26 -5.64 1.18
CA LEU A 54 0.08 -5.06 1.03
C LEU A 54 1.07 -5.59 2.09
N MET A 55 0.61 -5.81 3.32
CA MET A 55 1.42 -6.36 4.42
C MET A 55 1.79 -7.83 4.27
N ARG A 56 1.21 -8.56 3.31
CA ARG A 56 1.57 -9.96 3.05
C ARG A 56 3.03 -10.12 2.63
N GLU A 57 3.60 -9.07 2.03
CA GLU A 57 5.01 -9.05 1.64
C GLU A 57 5.89 -8.51 2.76
N ASN A 58 6.91 -9.28 3.15
CA ASN A 58 7.89 -8.88 4.18
C ASN A 58 8.70 -7.62 3.81
N LYS A 59 8.63 -7.20 2.54
CA LYS A 59 9.28 -6.00 2.01
C LYS A 59 8.44 -4.73 2.22
N ILE A 60 7.19 -4.84 2.70
CA ILE A 60 6.32 -3.70 2.97
C ILE A 60 6.13 -3.54 4.49
N ARG A 61 6.19 -2.30 4.95
CA ARG A 61 5.75 -1.89 6.28
C ARG A 61 4.64 -0.87 6.14
N VAL A 62 3.41 -1.30 6.41
CA VAL A 62 2.27 -0.38 6.42
C VAL A 62 2.30 0.46 7.70
N ILE A 63 2.21 1.78 7.54
CA ILE A 63 2.01 2.75 8.61
C ILE A 63 0.51 3.02 8.70
N SER A 64 -0.10 2.63 9.82
CA SER A 64 -1.54 2.73 9.99
C SER A 64 -2.05 4.17 9.94
N ARG A 65 -3.26 4.31 9.41
CA ARG A 65 -4.07 5.55 9.34
C ARG A 65 -4.08 6.33 10.66
N SER A 66 -4.21 5.63 11.79
CA SER A 66 -4.22 6.21 13.14
C SER A 66 -2.93 6.95 13.51
N LYS A 67 -1.77 6.51 13.02
CA LYS A 67 -0.49 7.21 13.26
C LYS A 67 -0.39 8.50 12.48
N ILE A 68 -0.93 8.51 11.26
CA ILE A 68 -1.01 9.71 10.41
C ILE A 68 -1.98 10.71 11.05
N ALA A 69 -3.13 10.24 11.57
CA ALA A 69 -4.08 11.07 12.28
C ALA A 69 -3.45 11.76 13.51
N ILE A 70 -2.70 11.04 14.34
CA ILE A 70 -2.02 11.62 15.50
C ILE A 70 -1.06 12.75 15.07
N ILE A 71 -0.24 12.52 14.04
CA ILE A 71 0.67 13.56 13.53
C ILE A 71 -0.09 14.74 12.92
N LEU A 72 -1.19 14.48 12.22
CA LEU A 72 -2.07 15.53 11.71
C LEU A 72 -2.69 16.36 12.84
N GLU A 73 -2.93 15.77 14.01
CA GLU A 73 -3.40 16.51 15.19
C GLU A 73 -2.30 17.34 15.86
N GLU A 74 -1.08 16.80 15.93
CA GLU A 74 0.08 17.49 16.50
C GLU A 74 0.60 18.62 15.60
N THR A 75 0.40 18.51 14.29
CA THR A 75 0.76 19.53 13.30
C THR A 75 -0.38 20.52 13.12
N LYS A 76 -0.07 21.81 12.93
CA LYS A 76 -1.08 22.87 12.69
C LYS A 76 -1.85 22.73 11.35
N LEU A 77 -1.69 21.60 10.66
CA LEU A 77 -2.35 21.24 9.40
C LEU A 77 -3.87 21.05 9.56
N GLN A 78 -4.37 20.89 10.78
CA GLN A 78 -5.82 20.89 11.07
C GLN A 78 -6.53 22.16 10.57
N LEU A 79 -5.84 23.32 10.52
CA LEU A 79 -6.45 24.61 10.18
C LEU A 79 -6.80 24.76 8.68
N SER A 80 -6.18 23.97 7.81
CA SER A 80 -6.34 24.03 6.35
C SER A 80 -7.25 22.95 5.77
N GLY A 81 -7.75 22.02 6.59
CA GLY A 81 -8.52 20.85 6.15
C GLY A 81 -7.63 19.72 5.66
N LEU A 82 -8.19 18.50 5.60
CA LEU A 82 -7.47 17.31 5.14
C LEU A 82 -7.34 17.33 3.62
N THR A 83 -6.15 17.69 3.13
CA THR A 83 -5.82 17.68 1.70
C THR A 83 -4.78 16.59 1.40
N GLU A 84 -4.67 16.21 0.12
CA GLU A 84 -3.62 15.30 -0.35
C GLU A 84 -2.21 15.83 -0.01
N GLU A 85 -2.01 17.14 -0.13
CA GLU A 85 -0.75 17.81 0.24
C GLU A 85 -0.45 17.69 1.74
N SER A 86 -1.44 17.92 2.61
CA SER A 86 -1.28 17.78 4.07
C SER A 86 -0.97 16.33 4.49
N LEU A 87 -1.52 15.35 3.76
CA LEU A 87 -1.26 13.92 3.97
C LEU A 87 0.17 13.55 3.57
N ILE A 88 0.66 14.07 2.44
CA ILE A 88 2.04 13.88 1.99
C ILE A 88 3.02 14.50 3.01
N GLU A 89 2.77 15.74 3.46
CA GLU A 89 3.62 16.41 4.45
C GLU A 89 3.67 15.65 5.79
N SER A 90 2.51 15.20 6.29
CA SER A 90 2.44 14.36 7.48
C SER A 90 3.12 13.01 7.28
N GLY A 91 3.02 12.45 6.07
CA GLY A 91 3.71 11.24 5.66
C GLY A 91 5.23 11.37 5.74
N LYS A 92 5.78 12.50 5.28
CA LYS A 92 7.21 12.81 5.37
C LYS A 92 7.70 12.76 6.82
N LEU A 93 6.94 13.32 7.76
CA LEU A 93 7.29 13.33 9.19
C LEU A 93 7.34 11.93 9.80
N LEU A 94 6.48 11.02 9.31
CA LEU A 94 6.46 9.60 9.74
C LEU A 94 7.49 8.74 9.00
N GLY A 95 8.24 9.32 8.06
CA GLY A 95 9.14 8.60 7.18
C GLY A 95 8.43 7.58 6.29
N ILE A 96 7.20 7.90 5.87
CA ILE A 96 6.49 7.16 4.83
C ILE A 96 7.13 7.49 3.49
N GLU A 97 7.44 6.47 2.70
CA GLU A 97 8.04 6.61 1.36
C GLU A 97 6.96 6.70 0.27
N TYR A 98 5.87 5.96 0.45
CA TYR A 98 4.77 5.93 -0.50
C TYR A 98 3.40 6.06 0.17
N LEU A 99 2.50 6.79 -0.49
CA LEU A 99 1.12 6.97 -0.07
C LEU A 99 0.19 6.34 -1.12
N VAL A 100 -0.71 5.49 -0.67
CA VAL A 100 -1.82 4.97 -1.48
C VAL A 100 -3.07 5.74 -1.12
N THR A 101 -3.68 6.37 -2.12
CA THR A 101 -4.94 7.09 -1.98
C THR A 101 -5.83 6.84 -3.18
N GLY A 102 -7.12 7.17 -3.09
CA GLY A 102 -8.05 6.83 -4.16
C GLY A 102 -9.49 7.20 -3.89
N SER A 103 -10.36 6.70 -4.76
CA SER A 103 -11.80 6.87 -4.64
C SER A 103 -12.54 5.59 -5.00
N ILE A 104 -13.68 5.40 -4.34
CA ILE A 104 -14.60 4.30 -4.57
C ILE A 104 -15.88 4.85 -5.20
N ALA A 105 -16.16 4.39 -6.41
CA ALA A 105 -17.47 4.54 -7.03
C ALA A 105 -18.35 3.34 -6.65
N TYR A 106 -19.58 3.62 -6.25
CA TYR A 106 -20.55 2.61 -5.87
C TYR A 106 -21.93 2.88 -6.50
N ARG A 107 -22.77 1.86 -6.44
CA ARG A 107 -24.19 1.92 -6.79
C ARG A 107 -24.99 1.26 -5.68
N GLU A 108 -26.14 1.85 -5.39
CA GLU A 108 -27.10 1.31 -4.43
C GLU A 108 -27.94 0.25 -5.14
N PHE A 109 -27.99 -0.95 -4.56
CA PHE A 109 -28.83 -2.04 -5.02
C PHE A 109 -29.85 -2.36 -3.95
N GLU A 110 -31.12 -2.39 -4.33
CA GLU A 110 -32.18 -2.81 -3.43
C GLU A 110 -32.37 -4.33 -3.54
N LEU A 111 -32.23 -5.02 -2.41
CA LEU A 111 -32.49 -6.44 -2.30
C LEU A 111 -33.46 -6.66 -1.14
N MET A 112 -34.66 -7.17 -1.46
CA MET A 112 -35.69 -7.49 -0.46
C MET A 112 -36.00 -6.30 0.49
N GLY A 113 -36.08 -5.08 -0.06
CA GLY A 113 -36.33 -3.85 0.70
C GLY A 113 -35.12 -3.31 1.48
N THR A 114 -33.95 -3.94 1.37
CA THR A 114 -32.69 -3.45 1.95
C THR A 114 -31.83 -2.80 0.88
N ILE A 115 -31.38 -1.57 1.13
CA ILE A 115 -30.40 -0.90 0.28
C ILE A 115 -29.00 -1.39 0.65
N ILE A 116 -28.31 -1.95 -0.32
CA ILE A 116 -26.95 -2.47 -0.18
C ILE A 116 -26.03 -1.70 -1.15
N PRO A 117 -25.00 -1.00 -0.66
CA PRO A 117 -24.01 -0.38 -1.53
C PRO A 117 -23.12 -1.46 -2.15
N LYS A 118 -22.87 -1.33 -3.45
CA LYS A 118 -21.95 -2.21 -4.17
C LYS A 118 -20.94 -1.40 -4.96
N PHE A 119 -19.69 -1.81 -4.91
CA PHE A 119 -18.61 -1.24 -5.71
C PHE A 119 -18.94 -1.35 -7.19
N THR A 120 -18.55 -0.32 -7.94
CA THR A 120 -18.64 -0.31 -9.40
C THR A 120 -17.28 -0.03 -10.01
N SER A 121 -16.50 0.84 -9.38
CA SER A 121 -15.13 1.10 -9.79
C SER A 121 -14.33 1.56 -8.59
N ILE A 122 -13.10 1.09 -8.46
CA ILE A 122 -12.15 1.57 -7.47
C ILE A 122 -10.93 2.09 -8.24
N GLN A 123 -10.62 3.36 -8.01
CA GLN A 123 -9.46 4.01 -8.57
C GLN A 123 -8.51 4.34 -7.44
N SER A 124 -7.24 4.00 -7.61
CA SER A 124 -6.18 4.32 -6.65
C SER A 124 -4.95 4.85 -7.35
N LYS A 125 -4.15 5.56 -6.59
CA LYS A 125 -2.87 6.14 -6.98
C LYS A 125 -1.83 5.79 -5.92
N LEU A 126 -0.61 5.52 -6.36
CA LEU A 126 0.58 5.40 -5.54
C LEU A 126 1.43 6.65 -5.74
N ILE A 127 1.67 7.37 -4.66
CA ILE A 127 2.38 8.65 -4.66
C ILE A 127 3.71 8.46 -3.96
N ASN A 128 4.80 8.90 -4.58
CA ASN A 128 6.08 9.06 -3.91
C ASN A 128 5.97 10.25 -2.96
N VAL A 129 6.12 10.02 -1.66
CA VAL A 129 5.92 11.05 -0.65
C VAL A 129 7.01 12.11 -0.70
N GLU A 130 8.25 11.76 -1.06
CA GLU A 130 9.36 12.71 -1.16
C GLU A 130 9.11 13.74 -2.27
N THR A 131 8.79 13.28 -3.48
CA THR A 131 8.61 14.12 -4.68
C THR A 131 7.19 14.65 -4.86
N GLY A 132 6.19 13.98 -4.28
CA GLY A 132 4.77 14.23 -4.52
C GLY A 132 4.26 13.68 -5.86
N GLU A 133 5.08 12.94 -6.61
CA GLU A 133 4.70 12.41 -7.92
C GLU A 133 3.87 11.13 -7.81
N ILE A 134 2.88 11.00 -8.69
CA ILE A 134 2.14 9.75 -8.88
C ILE A 134 3.03 8.79 -9.66
N VAL A 135 3.55 7.78 -8.98
CA VAL A 135 4.41 6.74 -9.57
C VAL A 135 3.61 5.54 -10.08
N GLY A 136 2.35 5.41 -9.67
CA GLY A 136 1.48 4.30 -10.05
C GLY A 136 0.00 4.64 -9.96
N PHE A 137 -0.79 3.92 -10.74
CA PHE A 137 -2.25 4.04 -10.78
C PHE A 137 -2.84 2.64 -10.97
N ALA A 138 -3.92 2.34 -10.26
CA ALA A 138 -4.68 1.11 -10.45
C ALA A 138 -6.17 1.41 -10.51
N THR A 139 -6.85 0.84 -11.51
CA THR A 139 -8.32 0.85 -11.62
C THR A 139 -8.83 -0.56 -11.67
N VAL A 140 -9.83 -0.84 -10.83
CA VAL A 140 -10.60 -2.08 -10.86
C VAL A 140 -12.04 -1.70 -11.08
N ASP A 141 -12.50 -1.88 -12.31
CA ASP A 141 -13.92 -1.79 -12.64
C ASP A 141 -14.60 -3.12 -12.31
N ASP A 142 -15.63 -3.05 -11.50
CA ASP A 142 -16.46 -4.18 -11.13
C ASP A 142 -17.84 -4.04 -11.75
N TYR A 143 -18.01 -4.67 -12.91
CA TYR A 143 -19.32 -4.82 -13.56
C TYR A 143 -19.99 -6.16 -13.22
N HIS A 144 -19.31 -7.06 -12.48
CA HIS A 144 -19.82 -8.40 -12.20
C HIS A 144 -20.37 -8.46 -10.77
N TYR A 145 -21.54 -9.07 -10.60
CA TYR A 145 -22.21 -9.12 -9.29
C TYR A 145 -21.44 -9.91 -8.20
N ALA A 146 -20.26 -10.47 -8.49
CA ALA A 146 -19.53 -11.39 -7.64
C ALA A 146 -18.21 -10.83 -7.07
N SER A 147 -17.74 -9.65 -7.47
CA SER A 147 -16.44 -9.18 -7.00
C SER A 147 -16.54 -8.64 -5.58
N SER A 148 -15.76 -9.24 -4.67
CA SER A 148 -15.70 -8.84 -3.28
C SER A 148 -14.66 -7.74 -3.06
N ILE A 149 -14.77 -7.03 -1.93
CA ILE A 149 -13.73 -6.11 -1.43
C ILE A 149 -12.34 -6.77 -1.50
N GLY A 150 -12.27 -8.06 -1.13
CA GLY A 150 -11.02 -8.83 -1.16
C GLY A 150 -10.41 -8.92 -2.55
N TYR A 151 -11.22 -9.23 -3.57
CA TYR A 151 -10.73 -9.32 -4.95
C TYR A 151 -10.14 -8.00 -5.44
N CYS A 152 -10.85 -6.89 -5.23
CA CYS A 152 -10.39 -5.57 -5.68
C CYS A 152 -9.13 -5.13 -4.94
N ALA A 153 -9.09 -5.33 -3.62
CA ALA A 153 -7.93 -5.00 -2.79
C ALA A 153 -6.70 -5.83 -3.18
N GLU A 154 -6.85 -7.14 -3.38
CA GLU A 154 -5.75 -8.03 -3.79
C GLU A 154 -5.18 -7.61 -5.14
N LYS A 155 -6.05 -7.31 -6.11
CA LYS A 155 -5.63 -6.90 -7.46
C LYS A 155 -4.84 -5.57 -7.43
N ILE A 156 -5.30 -4.59 -6.66
CA ILE A 156 -4.60 -3.31 -6.49
C ILE A 156 -3.27 -3.52 -5.74
N ALA A 157 -3.27 -4.29 -4.65
CA ALA A 157 -2.07 -4.58 -3.88
C ALA A 157 -1.00 -5.23 -4.75
N LYS A 158 -1.33 -6.29 -5.49
CA LYS A 158 -0.40 -6.96 -6.41
C LYS A 158 0.22 -5.99 -7.41
N GLN A 159 -0.58 -5.11 -8.01
CA GLN A 159 -0.06 -4.14 -8.96
C GLN A 159 0.98 -3.21 -8.32
N TYR A 160 0.74 -2.72 -7.11
CA TYR A 160 1.71 -1.88 -6.41
C TYR A 160 2.93 -2.65 -5.90
N LEU A 161 2.76 -3.88 -5.44
CA LEU A 161 3.88 -4.74 -5.05
C LEU A 161 4.80 -5.04 -6.24
N ILE A 162 4.26 -5.27 -7.44
CA ILE A 162 5.05 -5.43 -8.67
C ILE A 162 5.80 -4.14 -8.99
N LEU A 163 5.10 -3.00 -8.97
CA LEU A 163 5.67 -1.68 -9.27
C LEU A 163 6.81 -1.31 -8.30
N LEU A 164 6.66 -1.66 -7.02
CA LEU A 164 7.66 -1.44 -5.97
C LEU A 164 8.77 -2.51 -5.96
N GLY A 165 8.77 -3.47 -6.92
CA GLY A 165 9.77 -4.53 -6.99
C GLY A 165 9.71 -5.54 -5.84
N CYS A 166 8.57 -5.61 -5.13
CA CYS A 166 8.37 -6.51 -4.01
C CYS A 166 8.12 -7.94 -4.48
N ILE A 167 7.34 -8.11 -5.55
CA ILE A 167 6.98 -9.41 -6.16
C ILE A 167 7.26 -9.43 -7.66
N ALA A 168 7.38 -10.63 -8.24
CA ALA A 168 7.63 -10.80 -9.67
C ALA A 168 6.35 -10.57 -10.50
N PRO A 169 6.44 -10.05 -11.74
CA PRO A 169 5.27 -9.79 -12.58
C PRO A 169 4.42 -11.02 -12.93
N ASN A 170 5.02 -12.22 -12.80
CA ASN A 170 4.44 -13.50 -13.22
C ASN A 170 3.96 -14.36 -12.05
N GLU A 171 3.88 -13.84 -10.82
CA GLU A 171 3.24 -14.58 -9.73
C GLU A 171 1.74 -14.72 -10.02
N ASP A 172 1.36 -15.94 -10.42
CA ASP A 172 0.03 -16.29 -10.89
C ASP A 172 -1.07 -15.85 -9.92
N ILE A 173 -2.07 -15.17 -10.48
CA ILE A 173 -3.29 -14.71 -9.81
C ILE A 173 -4.13 -15.89 -9.26
N ASN A 174 -3.78 -17.13 -9.61
CA ASN A 174 -4.54 -18.35 -9.29
C ASN A 174 -3.86 -19.28 -8.27
N ALA A 175 -2.72 -18.92 -7.69
CA ALA A 175 -1.95 -19.85 -6.83
C ALA A 175 -2.38 -19.89 -5.35
N ILE A 176 -3.41 -19.15 -4.94
CA ILE A 176 -3.96 -19.23 -3.58
C ILE A 176 -5.45 -19.60 -3.69
N LYS A 177 -5.70 -20.91 -3.82
CA LYS A 177 -7.00 -21.53 -3.51
C LYS A 177 -6.96 -22.08 -2.09
#